data_AF-A0AAV6C3T8-F1
#
_entry.id   AF-A0AAV6C3T8-F1
#
_cell.length_a   1.000
_cell.length_b   1.000
_cell.length_c   1.000
_cell.angle_alpha   90.00
_cell.angle_beta   90.00
_cell.angle_gamma   90.00
#
_symmetry.space_group_name_H-M   'P 1'
#
loop_
_entity.id
_entity.type
_entity.pdbx_description
1 polymer ?
#
loop_
_entity_poly.entity_id
_entity_poly.type
_entity_poly.pdbx_seq_one_letter_code
_entity_poly.pdbx_strand_id
1 'polypeptide(L)'
;MRRGTVFLFIFIAASALAQDLSVKNFTIDPTKPYVYLKFDHIGPRVPVQGDEGNTGLWLRVVNNCRIPIVFDGFPPPAGDPDVGLMDEVVAEEPILTILSSPAQVKEDQKKERERLQKLKHKPAGYFFETGGIVRVKPGEEILFSVPLNHVDEDWYMRVWFTLDVNGSSLPVGPFTYLPFHEWDIPKEFRPAETPSGGR
;
A
#
# COMPACT_ATOMS: atom_id res chain seq x y z
N MET A 1 -23.81 43.41 51.78
CA MET A 1 -23.99 41.96 51.98
C MET A 1 -23.29 41.21 50.86
N ARG A 2 -22.27 40.41 51.21
CA ARG A 2 -21.55 39.48 50.32
C ARG A 2 -22.40 38.22 50.08
N ARG A 3 -22.63 37.87 48.81
CA ARG A 3 -22.94 36.51 48.30
C ARG A 3 -22.46 36.54 46.84
N GLY A 4 -21.53 35.74 46.35
CA GLY A 4 -21.09 34.41 46.73
C GLY A 4 -20.96 33.66 45.40
N THR A 5 -19.76 33.65 44.83
CA THR A 5 -19.36 32.87 43.65
C THR A 5 -19.59 31.37 43.91
N VAL A 6 -19.85 30.59 42.86
CA VAL A 6 -19.36 29.21 42.56
C VAL A 6 -20.44 28.37 41.86
N PHE A 7 -20.19 28.03 40.60
CA PHE A 7 -20.56 26.76 39.94
C PHE A 7 -19.47 26.54 38.87
N LEU A 8 -18.28 26.07 39.28
CA LEU A 8 -17.85 24.67 39.31
C LEU A 8 -18.00 23.96 37.95
N PHE A 9 -16.86 23.91 37.27
CA PHE A 9 -16.54 23.14 36.06
C PHE A 9 -17.02 21.69 36.16
N ILE A 10 -17.92 21.26 35.28
CA ILE A 10 -18.15 19.85 34.97
C ILE A 10 -18.23 19.70 33.44
N PHE A 11 -17.08 19.69 32.77
CA PHE A 11 -16.96 19.24 31.37
C PHE A 11 -15.54 18.73 31.05
N ILE A 12 -14.91 17.99 31.97
CA ILE A 12 -13.62 17.33 31.69
C ILE A 12 -13.65 15.91 32.26
N ALA A 13 -14.43 15.01 31.65
CA ALA A 13 -14.31 13.57 31.93
C ALA A 13 -14.90 12.63 30.84
N ALA A 14 -15.37 13.12 29.70
CA ALA A 14 -15.95 12.24 28.67
C ALA A 14 -14.95 11.78 27.60
N SER A 15 -13.83 12.48 27.41
CA SER A 15 -12.88 12.18 26.32
C SER A 15 -11.88 11.05 26.64
N ALA A 16 -11.75 10.65 27.91
CA ALA A 16 -10.76 9.65 28.34
C ALA A 16 -11.27 8.20 28.31
N LEU A 17 -12.59 7.96 28.17
CA LEU A 17 -13.17 6.62 28.14
C LEU A 17 -13.47 6.09 26.73
N ALA A 18 -13.31 6.92 25.70
CA ALA A 18 -13.38 6.48 24.30
C ALA A 18 -12.01 6.01 23.76
N GLN A 19 -10.94 6.15 24.56
CA GLN A 19 -9.66 5.53 24.24
C GLN A 19 -9.74 4.02 24.54
N ASP A 20 -9.95 3.27 23.46
CA ASP A 20 -9.34 1.97 23.22
C ASP A 20 -10.03 0.69 23.75
N LEU A 21 -11.36 0.66 23.71
CA LEU A 21 -12.10 -0.61 23.84
C LEU A 21 -12.00 -1.49 22.57
N SER A 22 -11.74 -0.89 21.41
CA SER A 22 -11.62 -1.59 20.13
C SER A 22 -10.39 -2.52 20.09
N VAL A 23 -9.21 -2.03 20.50
CA VAL A 23 -7.96 -2.81 20.44
C VAL A 23 -7.96 -3.98 21.43
N LYS A 24 -8.61 -3.83 22.59
CA LYS A 24 -8.64 -4.89 23.62
C LYS A 24 -9.41 -6.14 23.19
N ASN A 25 -10.35 -6.02 22.24
CA ASN A 25 -11.17 -7.12 21.77
C ASN A 25 -10.76 -7.65 20.38
N PHE A 26 -9.74 -7.05 19.76
CA PHE A 26 -9.26 -7.52 18.46
C PHE A 26 -8.63 -8.92 18.58
N THR A 27 -9.13 -9.83 17.76
CA THR A 27 -8.62 -11.19 17.62
C THR A 27 -7.95 -11.33 16.27
N ILE A 28 -6.67 -11.72 16.30
CA ILE A 28 -5.88 -11.98 15.11
C ILE A 28 -6.50 -13.16 14.37
N ASP A 29 -6.74 -13.00 13.07
CA ASP A 29 -7.08 -14.11 12.18
C ASP A 29 -5.80 -14.93 11.92
N PRO A 30 -5.69 -16.18 12.43
CA PRO A 30 -4.50 -16.98 12.26
C PRO A 30 -4.29 -17.48 10.82
N THR A 31 -5.28 -17.29 9.94
CA THR A 31 -5.21 -17.69 8.53
C THR A 31 -4.65 -16.60 7.62
N LYS A 32 -4.37 -15.41 8.17
CA LYS A 32 -3.91 -14.23 7.43
C LYS A 32 -2.56 -13.74 7.94
N PRO A 33 -1.75 -13.10 7.09
CA PRO A 33 -0.56 -12.39 7.54
C PRO A 33 -0.90 -11.31 8.57
N TYR A 34 0.11 -10.87 9.31
CA TYR A 34 0.03 -9.82 10.32
C TYR A 34 -0.43 -8.47 9.76
N VAL A 35 0.06 -8.13 8.57
CA VAL A 35 -0.33 -6.97 7.79
C VAL A 35 -0.28 -7.42 6.34
N TYR A 36 -1.28 -7.05 5.55
CA TYR A 36 -1.31 -7.43 4.14
C TYR A 36 -2.07 -6.41 3.31
N LEU A 37 -1.76 -6.41 2.02
CA LEU A 37 -2.54 -5.74 1.00
C LEU A 37 -3.62 -6.69 0.49
N LYS A 38 -4.83 -6.16 0.32
CA LYS A 38 -5.98 -6.87 -0.22
C LYS A 38 -6.47 -6.13 -1.45
N PHE A 39 -6.58 -6.86 -2.56
CA PHE A 39 -7.28 -6.35 -3.74
C PHE A 39 -8.71 -5.95 -3.40
N ASP A 40 -9.09 -4.73 -3.75
CA ASP A 40 -10.47 -4.25 -3.64
C ASP A 40 -11.15 -4.26 -5.01
N HIS A 41 -10.67 -3.44 -5.95
CA HIS A 41 -11.17 -3.39 -7.32
C HIS A 41 -10.21 -2.67 -8.27
N ILE A 42 -10.55 -2.67 -9.57
CA ILE A 42 -9.97 -1.75 -10.57
C ILE A 42 -11.07 -0.78 -10.97
N GLY A 43 -10.75 0.51 -11.00
CA GLY A 43 -11.76 1.54 -11.28
C GLY A 43 -11.18 2.91 -11.56
N PRO A 44 -12.02 3.91 -11.86
CA PRO A 44 -11.59 5.29 -12.06
C PRO A 44 -10.85 5.83 -10.82
N ARG A 45 -9.85 6.69 -11.04
CA ARG A 45 -9.14 7.47 -10.01
C ARG A 45 -8.83 8.86 -10.52
N VAL A 46 -8.50 9.78 -9.62
CA VAL A 46 -7.89 11.07 -9.98
C VAL A 46 -6.37 10.92 -10.02
N PRO A 47 -5.71 11.18 -11.16
CA PRO A 47 -4.24 11.22 -11.25
C PRO A 47 -3.61 12.11 -10.18
N VAL A 48 -2.58 11.62 -9.51
CA VAL A 48 -1.77 12.40 -8.56
C VAL A 48 -0.69 13.17 -9.33
N GLN A 49 -0.05 12.54 -10.30
CA GLN A 49 0.94 13.10 -11.22
C GLN A 49 0.36 13.24 -12.64
N GLY A 50 0.93 14.15 -13.44
CA GLY A 50 0.37 14.55 -14.74
C GLY A 50 0.47 13.51 -15.86
N ASP A 51 1.32 12.50 -15.69
CA ASP A 51 1.57 11.41 -16.65
C ASP A 51 0.85 10.10 -16.29
N GLU A 52 0.05 10.09 -15.21
CA GLU A 52 -0.69 8.91 -14.79
C GLU A 52 -1.97 8.67 -15.59
N GLY A 53 -2.35 7.39 -15.70
CA GLY A 53 -3.66 7.00 -16.16
C GLY A 53 -4.77 7.32 -15.15
N ASN A 54 -5.99 7.48 -15.66
CA ASN A 54 -7.21 7.69 -14.85
C ASN A 54 -7.83 6.38 -14.31
N THR A 55 -7.14 5.25 -14.49
CA THR A 55 -7.56 3.93 -13.99
C THR A 55 -6.63 3.50 -12.87
N GLY A 56 -7.21 3.26 -11.71
CA GLY A 56 -6.51 2.88 -10.49
C GLY A 56 -6.69 1.40 -10.15
N LEU A 57 -5.64 0.85 -9.55
CA LEU A 57 -5.69 -0.35 -8.74
C LEU A 57 -6.01 0.08 -7.30
N TRP A 58 -7.18 -0.32 -6.82
CA TRP A 58 -7.65 0.01 -5.47
C TRP A 58 -7.34 -1.14 -4.51
N LEU A 59 -6.65 -0.80 -3.42
CA LEU A 59 -6.14 -1.76 -2.46
C LEU A 59 -6.52 -1.35 -1.04
N ARG A 60 -6.71 -2.36 -0.19
CA ARG A 60 -6.86 -2.17 1.25
C ARG A 60 -5.60 -2.62 1.97
N VAL A 61 -5.04 -1.75 2.81
CA VAL A 61 -4.13 -2.20 3.85
C VAL A 61 -4.97 -2.75 4.99
N VAL A 62 -4.72 -3.97 5.43
CA VAL A 62 -5.40 -4.57 6.58
C VAL A 62 -4.41 -4.78 7.73
N ASN A 63 -4.72 -4.23 8.91
CA ASN A 63 -3.96 -4.47 10.12
C ASN A 63 -4.54 -5.65 10.90
N ASN A 64 -3.97 -6.85 10.70
CA ASN A 64 -4.30 -8.06 11.46
C ASN A 64 -3.41 -8.23 12.71
N CYS A 65 -2.78 -7.16 13.20
CA CYS A 65 -1.98 -7.14 14.44
C CYS A 65 -2.75 -6.51 15.61
N ARG A 66 -2.25 -6.73 16.83
CA ARG A 66 -2.67 -5.96 18.03
C ARG A 66 -1.88 -4.67 18.25
N ILE A 67 -1.00 -4.32 17.31
CA ILE A 67 -0.17 -3.12 17.36
C ILE A 67 -0.61 -2.24 16.18
N PRO A 68 -0.82 -0.92 16.37
CA PRO A 68 -1.05 -0.03 15.25
C PRO A 68 0.13 -0.05 14.27
N ILE A 69 -0.14 0.18 13.01
CA ILE A 69 0.87 0.29 11.96
C ILE A 69 0.84 1.69 11.36
N VAL A 70 1.99 2.14 10.90
CA VAL A 70 2.22 3.49 10.40
C VAL A 70 2.84 3.44 9.02
N PHE A 71 2.24 4.18 8.10
CA PHE A 71 2.71 4.41 6.73
C PHE A 71 3.05 5.88 6.54
N ASP A 72 3.97 6.14 5.61
CA ASP A 72 4.09 7.46 5.01
C ASP A 72 2.99 7.62 3.96
N GLY A 73 2.25 8.72 4.07
CA GLY A 73 1.14 9.01 3.18
C GLY A 73 1.08 10.47 2.78
N PHE A 74 0.05 10.81 2.03
CA PHE A 74 -0.21 12.16 1.56
C PHE A 74 -1.72 12.36 1.40
N PRO A 75 -2.20 13.62 1.40
CA PRO A 75 -3.61 13.90 1.13
C PRO A 75 -3.98 13.41 -0.28
N PRO A 76 -5.05 12.62 -0.45
CA PRO A 76 -5.47 12.18 -1.77
C PRO A 76 -5.92 13.38 -2.62
N PRO A 77 -5.87 13.28 -3.95
CA PRO A 77 -6.47 14.28 -4.83
C PRO A 77 -7.96 14.49 -4.49
N ALA A 78 -8.47 15.70 -4.74
CA ALA A 78 -9.87 15.99 -4.49
C ALA A 78 -10.78 15.06 -5.32
N GLY A 79 -11.56 14.22 -4.62
CA GLY A 79 -12.50 13.28 -5.23
C GLY A 79 -12.20 11.80 -4.97
N ASP A 80 -10.96 11.45 -4.58
CA ASP A 80 -10.60 10.08 -4.20
C ASP A 80 -10.79 9.86 -2.67
N PRO A 81 -11.29 8.69 -2.23
CA PRO A 81 -11.50 8.40 -0.82
C PRO A 81 -10.21 8.14 -0.02
N ASP A 82 -10.36 8.25 1.31
CA ASP A 82 -9.44 7.90 2.40
C ASP A 82 -8.04 8.57 2.37
N VAL A 83 -7.03 7.96 1.74
CA VAL A 83 -5.62 8.37 1.88
C VAL A 83 -4.78 8.05 0.65
N GLY A 84 -3.74 8.85 0.39
CA GLY A 84 -2.62 8.46 -0.47
C GLY A 84 -1.52 7.81 0.37
N LEU A 85 -0.92 6.72 -0.13
CA LEU A 85 0.24 6.06 0.49
C LEU A 85 1.45 6.19 -0.42
N MET A 86 2.62 6.43 0.17
CA MET A 86 3.88 6.34 -0.56
C MET A 86 4.18 4.89 -0.93
N ASP A 87 4.66 4.69 -2.14
CA ASP A 87 4.95 3.37 -2.69
C ASP A 87 6.22 3.38 -3.53
N GLU A 88 6.69 2.18 -3.83
CA GLU A 88 7.81 1.97 -4.73
C GLU A 88 7.46 0.89 -5.73
N VAL A 89 7.72 1.18 -7.01
CA VAL A 89 7.62 0.20 -8.09
C VAL A 89 8.99 -0.43 -8.31
N VAL A 90 9.11 -1.72 -7.99
CA VAL A 90 10.37 -2.48 -7.96
C VAL A 90 10.39 -3.48 -9.11
N ALA A 91 11.49 -3.52 -9.87
CA ALA A 91 11.67 -4.54 -10.91
C ALA A 91 11.70 -5.93 -10.27
N GLU A 92 10.95 -6.87 -10.82
CA GLU A 92 11.01 -8.28 -10.43
C GLU A 92 12.40 -8.81 -10.82
N GLU A 93 13.08 -9.59 -9.98
CA GLU A 93 14.36 -10.20 -10.38
C GLU A 93 14.11 -11.58 -10.98
N PRO A 94 14.73 -11.93 -12.13
CA PRO A 94 14.55 -13.25 -12.71
C PRO A 94 15.06 -14.32 -11.74
N ILE A 95 14.23 -15.33 -11.50
CA ILE A 95 14.61 -16.49 -10.69
C ILE A 95 15.79 -17.19 -11.38
N LEU A 96 16.81 -17.55 -10.59
CA LEU A 96 17.96 -18.30 -11.07
C LEU A 96 17.50 -19.56 -11.83
N THR A 97 17.69 -19.55 -13.15
CA THR A 97 17.26 -20.65 -14.01
C THR A 97 18.46 -21.50 -14.43
N ILE A 98 18.40 -22.81 -14.17
CA ILE A 98 19.42 -23.76 -14.62
C ILE A 98 19.13 -24.13 -16.08
N LEU A 99 19.96 -23.63 -17.00
CA LEU A 99 19.81 -23.85 -18.44
C LEU A 99 20.66 -25.05 -18.88
N SER A 100 20.05 -26.02 -19.54
CA SER A 100 20.68 -27.31 -19.88
C SER A 100 21.07 -27.45 -21.35
N SER A 101 20.77 -26.45 -22.19
CA SER A 101 21.07 -26.49 -23.63
C SER A 101 21.39 -25.10 -24.20
N PRO A 102 22.20 -25.03 -25.28
CA PRO A 102 22.47 -23.76 -25.98
C PRO A 102 21.22 -23.07 -26.53
N ALA A 103 20.17 -23.83 -26.88
CA ALA A 103 18.91 -23.27 -27.36
C ALA A 103 18.18 -22.50 -26.24
N GLN A 104 18.09 -23.08 -25.04
CA GLN A 104 17.49 -22.43 -23.87
C GLN A 104 18.25 -21.16 -23.48
N VAL A 105 19.59 -21.16 -23.56
CA VAL A 105 20.40 -19.95 -23.30
C VAL A 105 20.07 -18.82 -24.28
N LYS A 106 19.90 -19.12 -25.57
CA LYS A 106 19.56 -18.10 -26.56
C LYS A 106 18.15 -17.53 -26.35
N GLU A 107 17.20 -18.38 -25.97
CA GLU A 107 15.84 -17.97 -25.67
C GLU A 107 15.78 -17.08 -24.43
N ASP A 108 16.46 -17.49 -23.36
CA ASP A 108 16.55 -16.73 -22.10
C ASP A 108 17.21 -15.36 -22.31
N GLN A 109 18.33 -15.31 -23.06
CA GLN A 109 18.96 -14.04 -23.44
C GLN A 109 18.04 -13.14 -24.29
N LYS A 110 17.14 -13.72 -25.09
CA LYS A 110 16.15 -12.95 -25.85
C LYS A 110 15.10 -12.37 -24.91
N LYS A 111 14.55 -13.19 -24.00
CA LYS A 111 13.58 -12.75 -22.98
C LYS A 111 14.15 -11.66 -22.09
N GLU A 112 15.38 -11.81 -21.62
CA GLU A 112 16.04 -10.80 -20.79
C GLU A 112 16.23 -9.47 -21.55
N ARG A 113 16.59 -9.51 -22.84
CA ARG A 113 16.66 -8.27 -23.65
C ARG A 113 15.30 -7.58 -23.79
N GLU A 114 14.24 -8.35 -24.00
CA GLU A 114 12.87 -7.83 -24.12
C GLU A 114 12.41 -7.22 -22.79
N ARG A 115 12.65 -7.92 -21.68
CA ARG A 115 12.39 -7.45 -20.31
C ARG A 115 13.15 -6.15 -19.99
N LEU A 116 14.46 -6.09 -20.26
CA LEU A 116 15.25 -4.87 -20.04
C LEU A 116 14.75 -3.69 -20.88
N GLN A 117 14.15 -3.95 -22.05
CA GLN A 117 13.50 -2.91 -22.85
C GLN A 117 12.18 -2.45 -22.24
N LYS A 118 11.36 -3.36 -21.70
CA LYS A 118 10.13 -3.02 -20.97
C LYS A 118 10.42 -2.20 -19.71
N LEU A 119 11.43 -2.58 -18.93
CA LEU A 119 11.83 -1.91 -17.70
C LEU A 119 12.22 -0.42 -17.88
N LYS A 120 12.56 0.01 -19.11
CA LYS A 120 12.77 1.43 -19.43
C LYS A 120 11.50 2.28 -19.26
N HIS A 121 10.33 1.65 -19.29
CA HIS A 121 9.02 2.27 -19.16
C HIS A 121 8.36 1.95 -17.80
N LYS A 122 9.10 1.31 -16.88
CA LYS A 122 8.63 1.04 -15.52
C LYS A 122 8.31 2.39 -14.84
N PRO A 123 7.09 2.56 -14.29
CA PRO A 123 6.75 3.81 -13.62
C PRO A 123 7.58 4.03 -12.36
N ALA A 124 7.58 5.28 -11.89
CA ALA A 124 8.02 5.61 -10.54
C ALA A 124 6.87 5.35 -9.56
N GLY A 125 7.21 4.98 -8.32
CA GLY A 125 6.24 4.98 -7.23
C GLY A 125 6.06 6.39 -6.66
N TYR A 126 5.18 6.52 -5.67
CA TYR A 126 4.94 7.77 -4.96
C TYR A 126 5.96 8.05 -3.88
N PHE A 127 6.67 9.16 -4.05
CA PHE A 127 7.57 9.72 -3.05
C PHE A 127 7.38 11.23 -2.97
N PHE A 128 7.10 11.74 -1.76
CA PHE A 128 6.95 13.17 -1.50
C PHE A 128 7.87 13.57 -0.35
N GLU A 129 8.62 14.67 -0.51
CA GLU A 129 9.47 15.20 0.58
C GLU A 129 8.64 15.62 1.81
N THR A 130 7.40 16.05 1.58
CA THR A 130 6.47 16.47 2.63
C THR A 130 5.30 15.49 2.72
N GLY A 131 5.54 14.39 3.41
CA GLY A 131 4.53 13.38 3.74
C GLY A 131 3.76 13.68 5.03
N GLY A 132 2.62 13.02 5.17
CA GLY A 132 1.90 12.85 6.43
C GLY A 132 2.03 11.41 6.95
N ILE A 133 1.54 11.18 8.16
CA ILE A 133 1.51 9.86 8.78
C ILE A 133 0.10 9.29 8.69
N VAL A 134 0.00 8.09 8.12
CA VAL A 134 -1.25 7.32 8.11
C VAL A 134 -1.11 6.19 9.12
N ARG A 135 -1.94 6.23 10.16
CA ARG A 135 -1.96 5.22 11.23
C ARG A 135 -3.18 4.33 11.10
N VAL A 136 -2.97 3.02 11.04
CA VAL A 136 -4.03 2.00 10.97
C VAL A 136 -4.04 1.21 12.27
N LYS A 137 -5.13 1.28 13.05
CA LYS A 137 -5.21 0.57 14.34
C LYS A 137 -5.47 -0.93 14.14
N PRO A 138 -5.28 -1.74 15.20
CA PRO A 138 -5.67 -3.14 15.20
C PRO A 138 -7.08 -3.40 14.69
N GLY A 139 -7.20 -4.28 13.69
CA GLY A 139 -8.47 -4.64 13.06
C GLY A 139 -9.05 -3.59 12.10
N GLU A 140 -8.40 -2.43 11.95
CA GLU A 140 -8.79 -1.44 10.94
C GLU A 140 -8.17 -1.77 9.59
N GLU A 141 -8.82 -1.24 8.55
CA GLU A 141 -8.34 -1.24 7.18
C GLU A 141 -8.48 0.16 6.59
N ILE A 142 -7.60 0.50 5.66
CA ILE A 142 -7.65 1.77 4.91
C ILE A 142 -7.67 1.46 3.42
N LEU A 143 -8.45 2.23 2.66
CA LEU A 143 -8.47 2.17 1.21
C LEU A 143 -7.48 3.19 0.65
N PHE A 144 -6.73 2.80 -0.37
CA PHE A 144 -5.90 3.70 -1.17
C PHE A 144 -5.86 3.19 -2.61
N SER A 145 -5.33 3.99 -3.52
CA SER A 145 -5.15 3.59 -4.91
C SER A 145 -3.85 4.09 -5.51
N VAL A 146 -3.35 3.29 -6.44
CA VAL A 146 -2.22 3.60 -7.30
C VAL A 146 -2.64 3.46 -8.77
N PRO A 147 -1.90 4.05 -9.71
CA PRO A 147 -2.08 3.78 -11.13
C PRO A 147 -2.01 2.28 -11.44
N LEU A 148 -2.87 1.79 -12.32
CA LEU A 148 -2.95 0.36 -12.65
C LEU A 148 -1.60 -0.21 -13.14
N ASN A 149 -0.78 0.60 -13.80
CA ASN A 149 0.54 0.21 -14.31
C ASN A 149 1.65 0.16 -13.24
N HIS A 150 1.37 0.46 -11.97
CA HIS A 150 2.34 0.24 -10.87
C HIS A 150 2.65 -1.25 -10.63
N VAL A 151 1.88 -2.13 -11.26
CA VAL A 151 2.02 -3.58 -11.18
C VAL A 151 1.95 -4.15 -12.58
N ASP A 152 2.87 -5.05 -12.91
CA ASP A 152 2.99 -5.71 -14.22
C ASP A 152 3.67 -7.08 -14.04
N GLU A 153 4.00 -7.79 -15.12
CA GLU A 153 4.68 -9.09 -15.05
C GLU A 153 6.17 -8.94 -14.68
N ASP A 154 6.78 -7.80 -15.03
CA ASP A 154 8.21 -7.52 -14.86
C ASP A 154 8.53 -6.64 -13.64
N TRP A 155 7.52 -6.15 -12.93
CA TRP A 155 7.67 -5.35 -11.71
C TRP A 155 6.45 -5.45 -10.79
N TYR A 156 6.68 -5.16 -9.52
CA TYR A 156 5.64 -5.14 -8.49
C TYR A 156 5.70 -3.83 -7.71
N MET A 157 4.60 -3.52 -7.04
CA MET A 157 4.53 -2.39 -6.12
C MET A 157 4.84 -2.87 -4.70
N ARG A 158 5.48 -2.03 -3.89
CA ARG A 158 5.53 -2.21 -2.44
C ARG A 158 5.23 -0.91 -1.69
N VAL A 159 4.53 -1.02 -0.56
CA VAL A 159 4.35 0.08 0.41
C VAL A 159 5.14 -0.19 1.68
N TRP A 160 5.64 0.87 2.28
CA TRP A 160 6.52 0.81 3.45
C TRP A 160 5.72 1.04 4.72
N PHE A 161 5.95 0.26 5.77
CA PHE A 161 5.33 0.51 7.06
C PHE A 161 6.22 0.17 8.24
N THR A 162 5.85 0.72 9.39
CA THR A 162 6.45 0.43 10.70
C THR A 162 5.38 0.04 11.72
N LEU A 163 5.76 -0.73 12.73
CA LEU A 163 4.90 -0.99 13.89
C LEU A 163 5.01 0.17 14.88
N ASP A 164 3.87 0.68 15.33
CA ASP A 164 3.80 1.73 16.34
C ASP A 164 3.90 1.14 17.76
N VAL A 165 5.09 0.64 18.11
CA VAL A 165 5.32 -0.04 19.40
C VAL A 165 5.34 0.93 20.59
N ASN A 166 5.71 2.19 20.37
CA ASN A 166 5.96 3.18 21.43
C ASN A 166 5.11 4.46 21.32
N GLY A 167 4.13 4.51 20.41
CA GLY A 167 3.42 5.75 20.09
C GLY A 167 4.32 6.79 19.40
N SER A 168 5.47 6.38 18.87
CA SER A 168 6.45 7.31 18.29
C SER A 168 5.90 7.88 16.98
N SER A 169 6.00 9.19 16.85
CA SER A 169 5.43 9.94 15.73
C SER A 169 6.30 9.94 14.48
N LEU A 170 7.37 9.14 14.40
CA LEU A 170 8.25 9.10 13.24
C LEU A 170 8.61 7.65 12.91
N PRO A 171 8.46 7.21 11.65
CA PRO A 171 8.90 5.89 11.18
C PRO A 171 10.44 5.84 11.04
N VAL A 172 11.17 6.10 12.12
CA VAL A 172 12.65 6.00 12.20
C VAL A 172 13.13 4.64 12.74
N GLY A 173 12.19 3.71 12.95
CA GLY A 173 12.45 2.35 13.43
C GLY A 173 12.62 1.33 12.31
N PRO A 174 12.76 0.03 12.64
CA PRO A 174 12.75 -1.01 11.62
C PRO A 174 11.44 -0.94 10.82
N PHE A 175 11.57 -0.76 9.51
CA PHE A 175 10.46 -0.79 8.57
C PHE A 175 10.43 -2.14 7.84
N THR A 176 9.28 -2.43 7.26
CA THR A 176 9.10 -3.57 6.36
C THR A 176 8.20 -3.18 5.20
N TYR A 177 8.01 -4.12 4.27
CA TYR A 177 7.34 -3.87 3.00
C TYR A 177 6.14 -4.79 2.83
N LEU A 178 5.08 -4.26 2.22
CA LEU A 178 3.98 -5.06 1.69
C LEU A 178 4.09 -5.09 0.18
N PRO A 179 4.63 -6.17 -0.42
CA PRO A 179 4.63 -6.32 -1.86
C PRO A 179 3.21 -6.61 -2.37
N PHE A 180 2.93 -6.18 -3.59
CA PHE A 180 1.72 -6.50 -4.34
C PHE A 180 2.10 -6.70 -5.81
N HIS A 181 1.90 -7.93 -6.29
CA HIS A 181 2.23 -8.37 -7.64
C HIS A 181 0.97 -8.50 -8.51
N GLU A 182 1.16 -8.65 -9.81
CA GLU A 182 0.04 -8.80 -10.75
C GLU A 182 -0.77 -10.07 -10.43
N TRP A 183 -0.10 -11.13 -10.01
CA TRP A 183 -0.77 -12.38 -9.65
C TRP A 183 -1.63 -12.27 -8.38
N ASP A 184 -1.49 -11.21 -7.59
CA ASP A 184 -2.36 -10.92 -6.45
C ASP A 184 -3.72 -10.32 -6.89
N ILE A 185 -3.83 -9.86 -8.13
CA ILE A 185 -5.09 -9.47 -8.75
C ILE A 185 -5.88 -10.73 -9.12
N PRO A 186 -7.18 -10.86 -8.75
CA PRO A 186 -7.99 -12.00 -9.18
C PRO A 186 -8.07 -12.07 -10.70
N LYS A 187 -8.04 -13.29 -11.26
CA LYS A 187 -7.86 -13.52 -12.71
C LYS A 187 -8.90 -12.80 -13.57
N GLU A 188 -10.13 -12.68 -13.08
CA GLU A 188 -11.25 -12.01 -13.74
C GLU A 188 -11.08 -10.48 -13.86
N PHE A 189 -10.18 -9.88 -13.08
CA PHE A 189 -9.86 -8.45 -13.12
C PHE A 189 -8.51 -8.15 -13.74
N ARG A 190 -7.70 -9.16 -14.08
CA ARG A 190 -6.40 -8.92 -14.70
C ARG A 190 -6.59 -8.26 -16.07
N PRO A 191 -5.75 -7.29 -16.45
CA PRO A 191 -5.71 -6.80 -17.81
C PRO A 191 -5.56 -8.01 -18.76
N ALA A 192 -6.28 -8.00 -19.88
CA ALA A 192 -6.06 -9.02 -20.89
C ALA A 192 -4.58 -8.97 -21.31
N GLU A 193 -3.90 -10.12 -21.36
CA GLU A 193 -2.54 -10.21 -21.89
C GLU A 193 -2.54 -9.50 -23.25
N THR A 194 -1.82 -8.38 -23.35
CA THR A 194 -1.66 -7.73 -24.65
C THR A 194 -0.85 -8.71 -25.47
N PRO A 195 -1.38 -9.23 -26.61
CA PRO A 195 -0.65 -10.22 -27.39
C PRO A 195 0.71 -9.63 -27.73
N SER A 196 1.77 -10.26 -27.22
CA SER A 196 3.14 -9.87 -27.52
C SER A 196 3.36 -9.96 -29.04
N GLY A 197 3.30 -8.82 -29.72
CA GLY A 197 3.83 -8.61 -31.07
C GLY A 197 3.37 -9.61 -32.14
N GLY A 198 2.17 -9.40 -32.69
CA GLY A 198 1.80 -9.95 -34.00
C GLY A 198 1.90 -8.88 -35.09
N ARG A 199 3.11 -8.50 -35.51
CA ARG A 199 3.42 -7.91 -36.83
C ARG A 199 4.86 -8.18 -37.21
#